data_AF-A0A2E8CTG3-F1
#
_entry.id   AF-A0A2E8CTG3-F1
#
_cell.length_a   1.000
_cell.length_b   1.000
_cell.length_c   1.000
_cell.angle_alpha   90.00
_cell.angle_beta   90.00
_cell.angle_gamma   90.00
#
_symmetry.space_group_name_H-M   'P 1'
#
loop_
_entity.id
_entity.type
_entity.pdbx_description
1 polymer ?
#
loop_
_entity_poly.entity_id
_entity_poly.type
_entity_poly.pdbx_seq_one_letter_code
_entity_poly.pdbx_strand_id
1 'polypeptide(L)'
;MDAPVEAPVEAAVEAPEAVEAPTNIDALPDATEPASFEASLEAAFANMDQATTDPEPPTPDPEPESVEPEPVAEVQDTDPIESLTDDIGDDWTPKAANRFKELKTELKTNRSELDMLRQQSTEYQSKIQELTGLVENKDVEQLQERLAEYEQQQALTNLEQTPAYQQAVSQPLEALVEQADQIADKYEVDSDALIDVLSLDDPQEQEEQLSELMPSASDRDKAKIYRIMEDIDPILQRREHLYSNADAALAEAKQLEEQQQAASAAENAQLRQNITRNVVERVQQKLPFLNGIDGLDMSAIQQKASETDPSVLHPVDHAYNAVSAQVFPTVVRQYLEMRKEVESLTDRLAEYEEAEPAMSGQTRAPLTRAGVSDTASFEERVNAALGAV
;
A
#
# COMPACT_ATOMS: atom_id res chain seq x y z
N MET A 1 66.51 -4.36 -23.09
CA MET A 1 67.09 -5.52 -22.39
C MET A 1 66.06 -5.98 -21.39
N ASP A 2 65.45 -7.15 -21.44
CA ASP A 2 65.28 -8.20 -22.44
C ASP A 2 64.27 -9.12 -21.73
N ALA A 3 63.14 -9.39 -22.37
CA ALA A 3 62.36 -10.61 -22.12
C ALA A 3 63.03 -11.70 -22.98
N PRO A 4 62.91 -13.03 -22.74
CA PRO A 4 61.63 -13.74 -22.67
C PRO A 4 61.66 -15.07 -21.86
N VAL A 5 60.59 -15.88 -21.98
CA VAL A 5 60.48 -17.37 -22.05
C VAL A 5 59.09 -17.73 -21.45
N GLU A 6 58.01 -17.87 -22.23
CA GLU A 6 57.59 -18.97 -23.13
C GLU A 6 56.97 -20.19 -22.41
N ALA A 7 55.74 -20.56 -22.82
CA ALA A 7 54.82 -21.56 -22.27
C ALA A 7 55.17 -23.02 -22.66
N PRO A 8 54.42 -24.05 -22.20
CA PRO A 8 53.36 -24.59 -23.08
C PRO A 8 52.11 -25.26 -22.43
N VAL A 9 51.19 -25.54 -23.36
CA VAL A 9 49.83 -26.13 -23.47
C VAL A 9 49.60 -27.58 -22.91
N GLU A 10 48.29 -27.92 -22.73
CA GLU A 10 47.60 -29.25 -22.72
C GLU A 10 47.52 -30.03 -21.38
N ALA A 11 46.46 -30.77 -20.96
CA ALA A 11 45.28 -31.36 -21.61
C ALA A 11 44.15 -31.72 -20.59
N ALA A 12 42.99 -32.11 -21.12
CA ALA A 12 41.66 -32.35 -20.52
C ALA A 12 41.41 -33.74 -19.88
N VAL A 13 40.31 -33.88 -19.09
CA VAL A 13 39.42 -35.07 -18.87
C VAL A 13 38.07 -34.55 -18.28
N GLU A 14 36.91 -34.53 -18.99
CA GLU A 14 35.82 -35.54 -19.16
C GLU A 14 35.05 -35.90 -17.85
N ALA A 15 33.71 -35.99 -17.72
CA ALA A 15 32.53 -36.15 -18.60
C ALA A 15 31.22 -35.98 -17.73
N PRO A 16 29.98 -36.34 -18.17
CA PRO A 16 29.17 -35.90 -19.31
C PRO A 16 27.76 -35.39 -18.86
N GLU A 17 27.09 -34.54 -19.63
CA GLU A 17 25.62 -34.38 -19.51
C GLU A 17 24.96 -34.41 -20.88
N ALA A 18 23.81 -35.08 -20.89
CA ALA A 18 23.19 -35.73 -22.02
C ALA A 18 22.46 -34.77 -22.96
N VAL A 19 22.40 -35.21 -24.21
CA VAL A 19 21.67 -34.65 -25.35
C VAL A 19 20.16 -34.71 -25.09
N GLU A 20 19.45 -33.57 -25.16
CA GLU A 20 18.05 -33.52 -25.62
C GLU A 20 17.83 -32.31 -26.55
N ALA A 21 16.94 -32.52 -27.53
CA ALA A 21 16.74 -31.74 -28.75
C ALA A 21 15.88 -30.46 -28.52
N PRO A 22 15.74 -29.57 -29.52
CA PRO A 22 15.41 -28.16 -29.30
C PRO A 22 13.91 -27.93 -29.07
N THR A 23 13.56 -27.33 -27.92
CA THR A 23 12.27 -26.67 -27.70
C THR A 23 12.35 -25.23 -28.21
N ASN A 24 11.83 -25.05 -29.41
CA ASN A 24 11.70 -23.78 -30.11
C ASN A 24 10.65 -22.89 -29.43
N ILE A 25 11.04 -22.00 -28.50
CA ILE A 25 10.22 -20.84 -28.07
C ILE A 25 11.12 -19.70 -27.56
N ASP A 26 12.03 -19.22 -28.40
CA ASP A 26 12.73 -17.94 -28.19
C ASP A 26 12.16 -16.92 -29.19
N ALA A 27 10.97 -16.40 -28.87
CA ALA A 27 10.33 -15.26 -29.53
C ALA A 27 9.09 -14.79 -28.74
N LEU A 28 9.28 -14.47 -27.45
CA LEU A 28 8.38 -13.54 -26.76
C LEU A 28 9.03 -12.15 -26.85
N PRO A 29 8.35 -11.11 -27.38
CA PRO A 29 8.88 -9.76 -27.31
C PRO A 29 8.98 -9.30 -25.85
N ASP A 30 10.13 -8.70 -25.55
CA ASP A 30 10.55 -8.14 -24.26
C ASP A 30 9.47 -7.23 -23.64
N ALA A 31 9.08 -7.53 -22.40
CA ALA A 31 8.02 -6.86 -21.66
C ALA A 31 8.60 -5.71 -20.81
N THR A 32 9.17 -4.69 -21.47
CA THR A 32 9.81 -3.55 -20.79
C THR A 32 9.29 -2.16 -21.19
N GLU A 33 8.03 -2.03 -21.63
CA GLU A 33 7.33 -0.72 -21.68
C GLU A 33 5.84 -0.87 -21.33
N PRO A 34 5.22 0.07 -20.58
CA PRO A 34 3.79 0.04 -20.29
C PRO A 34 3.00 0.45 -21.55
N ALA A 35 2.77 -0.50 -22.45
CA ALA A 35 1.90 -0.31 -23.60
C ALA A 35 0.46 -0.09 -23.10
N SER A 36 -0.05 1.13 -23.26
CA SER A 36 -1.42 1.51 -22.89
C SER A 36 -2.46 0.56 -23.48
N PHE A 37 -3.68 0.56 -22.93
CA PHE A 37 -4.79 -0.26 -23.42
C PHE A 37 -4.99 -0.15 -24.94
N GLU A 38 -4.67 1.03 -25.50
CA GLU A 38 -4.68 1.34 -26.93
C GLU A 38 -3.59 0.59 -27.75
N ALA A 39 -2.35 0.49 -27.26
CA ALA A 39 -1.26 -0.23 -27.94
C ALA A 39 -1.39 -1.75 -27.79
N SER A 40 -1.84 -2.16 -26.62
CA SER A 40 -2.37 -3.47 -26.32
C SER A 40 -3.45 -3.84 -27.34
N LEU A 41 -4.33 -2.86 -27.64
CA LEU A 41 -5.39 -3.05 -28.60
C LEU A 41 -4.84 -3.24 -30.05
N GLU A 42 -3.85 -2.46 -30.46
CA GLU A 42 -3.25 -2.66 -31.77
C GLU A 42 -2.54 -4.04 -31.89
N ALA A 43 -2.05 -4.57 -30.77
CA ALA A 43 -1.14 -5.71 -30.69
C ALA A 43 -1.80 -7.10 -30.65
N ALA A 44 -2.83 -7.36 -29.83
CA ALA A 44 -3.35 -8.74 -29.82
C ALA A 44 -4.00 -9.11 -31.15
N PHE A 45 -4.41 -8.09 -31.89
CA PHE A 45 -4.85 -8.17 -33.28
C PHE A 45 -3.88 -8.92 -34.19
N ALA A 46 -2.61 -8.95 -33.80
CA ALA A 46 -1.52 -9.57 -34.51
C ALA A 46 -1.18 -10.99 -34.00
N ASN A 47 -1.61 -11.41 -32.79
CA ASN A 47 -1.04 -12.56 -32.08
C ASN A 47 -2.06 -13.67 -31.72
N MET A 48 -3.00 -13.98 -32.61
CA MET A 48 -4.07 -14.94 -32.35
C MET A 48 -3.68 -16.42 -32.50
N ASP A 49 -2.54 -16.84 -31.99
CA ASP A 49 -2.11 -18.25 -31.96
C ASP A 49 -1.51 -18.58 -30.59
N GLN A 50 -2.20 -19.47 -29.86
CA GLN A 50 -1.76 -20.18 -28.63
C GLN A 50 -1.73 -19.34 -27.34
N ALA A 51 -2.12 -19.82 -26.15
CA ALA A 51 -2.60 -21.10 -25.61
C ALA A 51 -3.16 -20.80 -24.19
N THR A 52 -3.90 -21.71 -23.54
CA THR A 52 -4.06 -21.68 -22.07
C THR A 52 -4.49 -23.03 -21.48
N THR A 53 -3.85 -23.42 -20.38
CA THR A 53 -4.46 -24.20 -19.27
C THR A 53 -3.82 -23.74 -17.98
N ASP A 54 -4.60 -23.59 -16.91
CA ASP A 54 -4.09 -23.54 -15.53
C ASP A 54 -5.16 -24.05 -14.52
N PRO A 55 -4.79 -24.65 -13.37
CA PRO A 55 -5.72 -25.15 -12.36
C PRO A 55 -5.69 -24.40 -10.98
N GLU A 56 -6.47 -24.97 -10.05
CA GLU A 56 -7.13 -24.49 -8.82
C GLU A 56 -6.28 -24.43 -7.51
N PRO A 57 -6.75 -23.75 -6.43
CA PRO A 57 -6.29 -24.03 -5.05
C PRO A 57 -7.37 -24.05 -3.91
N PRO A 58 -6.99 -24.39 -2.64
CA PRO A 58 -7.87 -24.90 -1.56
C PRO A 58 -8.05 -24.01 -0.27
N THR A 59 -8.67 -24.59 0.76
CA THR A 59 -9.29 -24.09 2.04
C THR A 59 -8.39 -24.00 3.31
N PRO A 60 -8.80 -23.30 4.41
CA PRO A 60 -8.16 -23.34 5.75
C PRO A 60 -9.06 -23.78 6.96
N ASP A 61 -8.45 -23.92 8.15
CA ASP A 61 -8.93 -24.51 9.45
C ASP A 61 -8.94 -23.46 10.62
N PRO A 62 -9.58 -23.69 11.81
CA PRO A 62 -10.02 -22.66 12.80
C PRO A 62 -9.33 -22.65 14.21
N GLU A 63 -9.92 -21.90 15.16
CA GLU A 63 -9.40 -21.33 16.44
C GLU A 63 -10.11 -21.91 17.73
N PRO A 64 -9.58 -21.78 18.99
CA PRO A 64 -10.21 -22.34 20.22
C PRO A 64 -10.53 -21.37 21.42
N GLU A 65 -11.23 -21.92 22.44
CA GLU A 65 -11.97 -21.33 23.59
C GLU A 65 -11.24 -21.18 24.98
N SER A 66 -11.92 -20.52 25.94
CA SER A 66 -11.51 -20.01 27.29
C SER A 66 -12.05 -20.81 28.52
N VAL A 67 -11.54 -20.59 29.76
CA VAL A 67 -11.94 -21.26 31.03
C VAL A 67 -11.92 -20.30 32.27
N GLU A 68 -12.73 -20.59 33.31
CA GLU A 68 -13.04 -19.82 34.55
C GLU A 68 -12.75 -20.64 35.87
N PRO A 69 -12.60 -20.06 37.10
CA PRO A 69 -12.32 -20.83 38.35
C PRO A 69 -13.19 -20.53 39.63
N GLU A 70 -12.99 -21.30 40.73
CA GLU A 70 -13.75 -21.35 42.02
C GLU A 70 -12.89 -21.15 43.35
N PRO A 71 -13.48 -21.04 44.58
CA PRO A 71 -12.97 -20.26 45.76
C PRO A 71 -12.51 -21.03 47.07
N VAL A 72 -12.30 -20.29 48.20
CA VAL A 72 -11.52 -20.64 49.45
C VAL A 72 -12.32 -20.50 50.79
N ALA A 73 -11.83 -21.10 51.90
CA ALA A 73 -12.47 -21.40 53.21
C ALA A 73 -12.10 -20.50 54.45
N GLU A 74 -12.71 -20.78 55.62
CA GLU A 74 -12.98 -19.94 56.82
C GLU A 74 -12.30 -20.40 58.17
N VAL A 75 -12.25 -19.55 59.23
CA VAL A 75 -11.60 -19.80 60.57
C VAL A 75 -12.50 -19.32 61.76
N GLN A 76 -12.39 -19.97 62.94
CA GLN A 76 -13.23 -19.87 64.18
C GLN A 76 -12.75 -18.87 65.27
N ASP A 77 -13.68 -18.34 66.09
CA ASP A 77 -13.41 -17.61 67.35
C ASP A 77 -14.43 -17.91 68.50
N THR A 78 -14.03 -17.70 69.77
CA THR A 78 -14.64 -18.25 71.02
C THR A 78 -15.79 -17.42 71.65
N ASP A 79 -16.85 -18.07 72.14
CA ASP A 79 -18.20 -17.46 72.32
C ASP A 79 -18.72 -17.42 73.80
N PRO A 80 -19.04 -16.25 74.38
CA PRO A 80 -19.62 -16.05 75.74
C PRO A 80 -20.96 -16.75 76.03
N ILE A 81 -21.64 -17.26 75.00
CA ILE A 81 -22.95 -17.91 75.09
C ILE A 81 -22.86 -19.32 75.71
N GLU A 82 -21.68 -19.94 75.69
CA GLU A 82 -21.44 -21.25 76.32
C GLU A 82 -21.55 -21.21 77.85
N SER A 83 -21.52 -20.02 78.46
CA SER A 83 -21.69 -19.83 79.91
C SER A 83 -23.15 -19.87 80.40
N LEU A 84 -24.14 -19.80 79.50
CA LEU A 84 -25.55 -19.99 79.86
C LEU A 84 -25.85 -21.50 79.94
N THR A 85 -25.75 -22.07 81.13
CA THR A 85 -26.07 -23.49 81.41
C THR A 85 -27.53 -23.81 81.08
N ASP A 86 -27.77 -24.98 80.48
CA ASP A 86 -29.12 -25.49 80.12
C ASP A 86 -29.98 -25.92 81.33
N ASP A 87 -29.55 -25.62 82.56
CA ASP A 87 -30.28 -25.92 83.79
C ASP A 87 -31.16 -24.73 84.21
N ILE A 88 -32.27 -24.58 83.51
CA ILE A 88 -33.35 -23.65 83.84
C ILE A 88 -34.40 -24.50 84.56
N GLY A 89 -34.50 -24.34 85.89
CA GLY A 89 -35.44 -25.08 86.74
C GLY A 89 -36.90 -25.01 86.29
N ASP A 90 -37.73 -25.91 86.84
CA ASP A 90 -39.12 -26.30 86.48
C ASP A 90 -40.17 -25.20 86.17
N ASP A 91 -39.82 -23.91 86.14
CA ASP A 91 -40.73 -22.76 85.97
C ASP A 91 -41.02 -22.38 84.51
N TRP A 92 -40.53 -23.13 83.53
CA TRP A 92 -40.74 -22.84 82.10
C TRP A 92 -41.63 -23.87 81.41
N THR A 93 -42.61 -23.39 80.63
CA THR A 93 -43.38 -24.30 79.76
C THR A 93 -42.46 -24.94 78.70
N PRO A 94 -42.68 -26.21 78.29
CA PRO A 94 -41.83 -26.88 77.29
C PRO A 94 -41.66 -26.09 75.98
N LYS A 95 -42.69 -25.32 75.61
CA LYS A 95 -42.68 -24.44 74.44
C LYS A 95 -41.72 -23.24 74.60
N ALA A 96 -41.61 -22.68 75.80
CA ALA A 96 -40.68 -21.59 76.11
C ALA A 96 -39.22 -22.09 76.17
N ALA A 97 -38.99 -23.28 76.74
CA ALA A 97 -37.66 -23.90 76.78
C ALA A 97 -37.13 -24.22 75.37
N ASN A 98 -37.99 -24.75 74.49
CA ASN A 98 -37.63 -24.98 73.08
C ASN A 98 -37.33 -23.66 72.33
N ARG A 99 -38.13 -22.61 72.55
CA ARG A 99 -37.91 -21.29 71.96
C ARG A 99 -36.60 -20.63 72.42
N PHE A 100 -36.20 -20.82 73.67
CA PHE A 100 -34.92 -20.31 74.15
C PHE A 100 -33.72 -21.07 73.59
N LYS A 101 -33.85 -22.38 73.39
CA LYS A 101 -32.84 -23.17 72.65
C LYS A 101 -32.71 -22.69 71.20
N GLU A 102 -33.83 -22.50 70.50
CA GLU A 102 -33.89 -21.93 69.15
C GLU A 102 -33.23 -20.54 69.11
N LEU A 103 -33.60 -19.64 70.02
CA LEU A 103 -33.00 -18.30 70.11
C LEU A 103 -31.51 -18.33 70.44
N LYS A 104 -31.05 -19.24 71.30
CA LYS A 104 -29.63 -19.40 71.62
C LYS A 104 -28.85 -19.88 70.41
N THR A 105 -29.40 -20.80 69.63
CA THR A 105 -28.80 -21.24 68.35
C THR A 105 -28.79 -20.12 67.32
N GLU A 106 -29.90 -19.38 67.16
CA GLU A 106 -30.00 -18.25 66.24
C GLU A 106 -29.06 -17.10 66.61
N LEU A 107 -28.86 -16.83 67.90
CA LEU A 107 -27.94 -15.79 68.37
C LEU A 107 -26.48 -16.20 68.12
N LYS A 108 -26.14 -17.48 68.33
CA LYS A 108 -24.82 -18.02 68.02
C LYS A 108 -24.53 -17.95 66.51
N THR A 109 -25.48 -18.35 65.66
CA THR A 109 -25.32 -18.26 64.20
C THR A 109 -25.25 -16.82 63.71
N ASN A 110 -26.10 -15.93 64.22
CA ASN A 110 -26.09 -14.52 63.83
C ASN A 110 -24.79 -13.83 64.27
N ARG A 111 -24.23 -14.22 65.42
CA ARG A 111 -22.94 -13.72 65.88
C ARG A 111 -21.79 -14.21 65.01
N SER A 112 -21.73 -15.49 64.67
CA SER A 112 -20.71 -15.99 63.75
C SER A 112 -20.82 -15.31 62.38
N GLU A 113 -22.04 -15.08 61.89
CA GLU A 113 -22.27 -14.32 60.65
C GLU A 113 -21.79 -12.86 60.76
N LEU A 114 -22.04 -12.20 61.89
CA LEU A 114 -21.54 -10.83 62.15
C LEU A 114 -20.02 -10.76 62.24
N ASP A 115 -19.39 -11.73 62.90
CA ASP A 115 -17.94 -11.77 63.03
C ASP A 115 -17.27 -12.11 61.68
N MET A 116 -17.87 -12.99 60.88
CA MET A 116 -17.47 -13.24 59.48
C MET A 116 -17.61 -11.97 58.63
N LEU A 117 -18.75 -11.26 58.71
CA LEU A 117 -18.95 -10.01 57.98
C LEU A 117 -17.95 -8.91 58.39
N ARG A 118 -17.61 -8.83 59.68
CA ARG A 118 -16.58 -7.90 60.17
C ARG A 118 -15.20 -8.25 59.66
N GLN A 119 -14.86 -9.53 59.62
CA GLN A 119 -13.58 -10.00 59.09
C GLN A 119 -13.48 -9.70 57.59
N GLN A 120 -14.53 -10.01 56.82
CA GLN A 120 -14.62 -9.65 55.39
C GLN A 120 -14.53 -8.14 55.19
N SER A 121 -15.24 -7.34 55.99
CA SER A 121 -15.17 -5.88 55.90
C SER A 121 -13.76 -5.37 56.19
N THR A 122 -13.03 -6.00 57.12
CA THR A 122 -11.65 -5.63 57.47
C THR A 122 -10.70 -6.00 56.34
N GLU A 123 -10.86 -7.19 55.74
CA GLU A 123 -10.08 -7.65 54.60
C GLU A 123 -10.33 -6.82 53.35
N TYR A 124 -11.60 -6.48 53.05
CA TYR A 124 -11.91 -5.55 51.97
C TYR A 124 -11.33 -4.17 52.23
N GLN A 125 -11.36 -3.69 53.48
CA GLN A 125 -10.77 -2.39 53.81
C GLN A 125 -9.25 -2.40 53.68
N SER A 126 -8.56 -3.46 54.12
CA SER A 126 -7.11 -3.60 53.92
C SER A 126 -6.76 -3.74 52.44
N LYS A 127 -7.54 -4.53 51.67
CA LYS A 127 -7.35 -4.68 50.23
C LYS A 127 -7.62 -3.39 49.46
N ILE A 128 -8.62 -2.61 49.87
CA ILE A 128 -8.87 -1.27 49.32
C ILE A 128 -7.72 -0.34 49.67
N GLN A 129 -7.21 -0.36 50.91
CA GLN A 129 -6.05 0.46 51.30
C GLN A 129 -4.78 0.06 50.55
N GLU A 130 -4.53 -1.23 50.34
CA GLU A 130 -3.42 -1.73 49.53
C GLU A 130 -3.56 -1.33 48.07
N LEU A 131 -4.74 -1.50 47.47
CA LEU A 131 -5.00 -1.08 46.08
C LEU A 131 -4.93 0.44 45.92
N THR A 132 -5.46 1.19 46.89
CA THR A 132 -5.39 2.67 46.87
C THR A 132 -3.95 3.13 47.04
N GLY A 133 -3.19 2.52 47.96
CA GLY A 133 -1.76 2.80 48.12
C GLY A 133 -0.91 2.36 46.91
N LEU A 134 -1.34 1.34 46.16
CA LEU A 134 -0.74 0.92 44.88
C LEU A 134 -1.08 1.87 43.73
N VAL A 135 -2.26 2.50 43.75
CA VAL A 135 -2.69 3.51 42.76
C VAL A 135 -2.08 4.89 43.06
N GLU A 136 -1.92 5.23 44.35
CA GLU A 136 -1.20 6.43 44.82
C GLU A 136 0.33 6.25 44.81
N ASN A 137 0.85 5.08 44.41
CA ASN A 137 2.28 4.92 44.23
C ASN A 137 2.75 5.83 43.09
N LYS A 138 3.87 6.50 43.35
CA LYS A 138 4.65 7.37 42.45
C LYS A 138 4.79 6.85 41.02
N ASP A 139 4.63 5.55 40.80
CA ASP A 139 4.69 4.92 39.50
C ASP A 139 3.58 5.41 38.55
N VAL A 140 2.36 5.75 39.03
CA VAL A 140 1.30 6.28 38.14
C VAL A 140 1.60 7.71 37.72
N GLU A 141 1.98 8.59 38.66
CA GLU A 141 2.40 9.96 38.33
C GLU A 141 3.66 9.96 37.45
N GLN A 142 4.65 9.13 37.74
CA GLN A 142 5.86 8.98 36.91
C GLN A 142 5.56 8.41 35.53
N LEU A 143 4.61 7.48 35.41
CA LEU A 143 4.17 6.96 34.11
C LEU A 143 3.40 8.01 33.32
N GLN A 144 2.55 8.81 33.98
CA GLN A 144 1.86 9.92 33.33
C GLN A 144 2.82 11.01 32.88
N GLU A 145 3.82 11.36 33.69
CA GLU A 145 4.87 12.32 33.34
C GLU A 145 5.68 11.80 32.15
N ARG A 146 6.14 10.54 32.18
CA ARG A 146 6.82 9.91 31.03
C ARG A 146 5.95 9.88 29.79
N LEU A 147 4.67 9.57 29.93
CA LEU A 147 3.75 9.50 28.79
C LEU A 147 3.56 10.88 28.18
N ALA A 148 3.42 11.93 29.01
CA ALA A 148 3.38 13.31 28.53
C ALA A 148 4.68 13.75 27.86
N GLU A 149 5.84 13.36 28.39
CA GLU A 149 7.14 13.59 27.75
C GLU A 149 7.23 12.89 26.39
N TYR A 150 6.80 11.64 26.29
CA TYR A 150 6.78 10.90 25.03
C TYR A 150 5.81 11.50 24.01
N GLU A 151 4.60 11.88 24.44
CA GLU A 151 3.62 12.55 23.59
C GLU A 151 4.18 13.89 23.06
N GLN A 152 4.84 14.67 23.92
CA GLN A 152 5.47 15.92 23.53
C GLN A 152 6.60 15.69 22.52
N GLN A 153 7.51 14.74 22.78
CA GLN A 153 8.59 14.40 21.86
C GLN A 153 8.06 13.90 20.51
N GLN A 154 6.99 13.09 20.53
CA GLN A 154 6.35 12.62 19.32
C GLN A 154 5.69 13.77 18.55
N ALA A 155 5.04 14.71 19.24
CA ALA A 155 4.47 15.91 18.61
C ALA A 155 5.55 16.77 17.94
N LEU A 156 6.68 17.03 18.62
CA LEU A 156 7.80 17.76 18.03
C LEU A 156 8.39 17.04 16.82
N THR A 157 8.61 15.73 16.93
CA THR A 157 9.13 14.91 15.82
C THR A 157 8.17 14.94 14.62
N ASN A 158 6.86 14.80 14.86
CA ASN A 158 5.86 14.88 13.80
C ASN A 158 5.84 16.28 13.17
N LEU A 159 6.01 17.34 13.97
CA LEU A 159 6.05 18.71 13.49
C LEU A 159 7.23 18.92 12.55
N GLU A 160 8.41 18.41 12.92
CA GLU A 160 9.62 18.48 12.11
C GLU A 160 9.50 17.78 10.76
N GLN A 161 8.68 16.73 10.71
CA GLN A 161 8.37 16.01 9.47
C GLN A 161 7.36 16.74 8.58
N THR A 162 6.66 17.76 9.08
CA THR A 162 5.70 18.51 8.26
C THR A 162 6.41 19.33 7.18
N PRO A 163 5.81 19.46 5.98
CA PRO A 163 6.36 20.33 4.94
C PRO A 163 6.52 21.78 5.39
N ALA A 164 5.62 22.27 6.25
CA ALA A 164 5.65 23.63 6.77
C ALA A 164 6.91 23.88 7.62
N TYR A 165 7.27 22.94 8.51
CA TYR A 165 8.49 23.05 9.30
C TYR A 165 9.74 22.91 8.41
N GLN A 166 9.76 21.92 7.51
CA GLN A 166 10.90 21.70 6.62
C GLN A 166 11.22 22.94 5.78
N GLN A 167 10.21 23.58 5.19
CA GLN A 167 10.40 24.77 4.35
C GLN A 167 10.76 26.02 5.16
N ALA A 168 10.26 26.12 6.40
CA ALA A 168 10.45 27.31 7.23
C ALA A 168 11.72 27.28 8.08
N VAL A 169 12.23 26.08 8.42
CA VAL A 169 13.32 25.89 9.37
C VAL A 169 14.41 24.99 8.79
N SER A 170 14.11 23.73 8.48
CA SER A 170 15.15 22.75 8.11
C SER A 170 15.91 23.13 6.84
N GLN A 171 15.19 23.42 5.73
CA GLN A 171 15.80 23.76 4.44
C GLN A 171 16.58 25.09 4.49
N PRO A 172 16.07 26.18 5.09
CA PRO A 172 16.86 27.39 5.26
C PRO A 172 18.13 27.18 6.08
N LEU A 173 18.08 26.40 7.18
CA LEU A 173 19.27 26.11 7.97
C LEU A 173 20.28 25.27 7.19
N GLU A 174 19.82 24.23 6.49
CA GLU A 174 20.67 23.39 5.63
C GLU A 174 21.38 24.23 4.56
N ALA A 175 20.67 25.16 3.91
CA ALA A 175 21.25 26.05 2.91
C ALA A 175 22.29 27.03 3.50
N LEU A 176 22.16 27.43 4.76
CA LEU A 176 23.14 28.27 5.46
C LEU A 176 24.37 27.46 5.87
N VAL A 177 24.17 26.23 6.36
CA VAL A 177 25.26 25.30 6.68
C VAL A 177 26.06 24.95 5.43
N GLU A 178 25.40 24.63 4.31
CA GLU A 178 26.09 24.36 3.03
C GLU A 178 26.93 25.56 2.56
N GLN A 179 26.44 26.79 2.78
CA GLN A 179 27.21 28.00 2.48
C GLN A 179 28.42 28.17 3.42
N ALA A 180 28.27 27.83 4.70
CA ALA A 180 29.36 27.84 5.66
C ALA A 180 30.42 26.78 5.30
N ASP A 181 30.00 25.56 4.94
CA ASP A 181 30.87 24.46 4.51
C ASP A 181 31.69 24.82 3.29
N GLN A 182 31.08 25.45 2.27
CA GLN A 182 31.83 25.92 1.09
C GLN A 182 32.93 26.94 1.44
N ILE A 183 32.73 27.74 2.50
CA ILE A 183 33.74 28.68 2.98
C ILE A 183 34.78 27.95 3.83
N ALA A 184 34.36 27.02 4.69
CA ALA A 184 35.26 26.19 5.49
C ALA A 184 36.23 25.39 4.60
N ASP A 185 35.70 24.69 3.59
CA ASP A 185 36.47 23.94 2.59
C ASP A 185 37.52 24.81 1.88
N LYS A 186 37.14 26.04 1.53
CA LYS A 186 38.03 26.98 0.84
C LYS A 186 39.24 27.38 1.69
N TYR A 187 39.07 27.43 3.00
CA TYR A 187 40.09 27.84 3.95
C TYR A 187 40.70 26.66 4.72
N GLU A 188 40.35 25.43 4.38
CA GLU A 188 40.76 24.19 5.06
C GLU A 188 40.47 24.24 6.56
N VAL A 189 39.33 24.83 6.92
CA VAL A 189 38.80 24.91 8.28
C VAL A 189 37.87 23.72 8.53
N ASP A 190 37.85 23.21 9.75
CA ASP A 190 36.90 22.18 10.15
C ASP A 190 35.46 22.72 10.15
N SER A 191 34.59 22.10 9.35
CA SER A 191 33.19 22.50 9.21
C SER A 191 32.45 22.50 10.55
N ASP A 192 32.66 21.47 11.37
CA ASP A 192 32.01 21.34 12.67
C ASP A 192 32.43 22.50 13.60
N ALA A 193 33.72 22.85 13.62
CA ALA A 193 34.22 23.99 14.38
C ALA A 193 33.64 25.34 13.90
N LEU A 194 33.40 25.51 12.60
CA LEU A 194 32.75 26.71 12.08
C LEU A 194 31.28 26.76 12.48
N ILE A 195 30.56 25.64 12.41
CA ILE A 195 29.15 25.55 12.83
C ILE A 195 29.01 25.83 14.33
N ASP A 196 29.92 25.32 15.15
CA ASP A 196 29.96 25.60 16.59
C ASP A 196 30.08 27.10 16.86
N VAL A 197 30.98 27.80 16.15
CA VAL A 197 31.11 29.26 16.24
C VAL A 197 29.83 29.96 15.79
N LEU A 198 29.20 29.53 14.70
CA LEU A 198 27.93 30.09 14.23
C LEU A 198 26.76 29.89 15.20
N SER A 199 26.87 28.93 16.11
CA SER A 199 25.82 28.58 17.07
C SER A 199 25.93 29.30 18.42
N LEU A 200 27.01 30.06 18.65
CA LEU A 200 27.20 30.81 19.90
C LEU A 200 26.17 31.93 20.06
N ASP A 201 25.71 32.20 21.27
CA ASP A 201 24.71 33.26 21.52
C ASP A 201 25.33 34.67 21.61
N ASP A 202 26.63 34.80 21.95
CA ASP A 202 27.29 36.09 22.12
C ASP A 202 28.00 36.54 20.83
N PRO A 203 27.58 37.66 20.21
CA PRO A 203 28.20 38.14 18.97
C PRO A 203 29.66 38.57 19.13
N GLN A 204 30.10 38.97 20.33
CA GLN A 204 31.51 39.33 20.56
C GLN A 204 32.39 38.09 20.62
N GLU A 205 31.90 37.03 21.24
CA GLU A 205 32.60 35.74 21.32
C GLU A 205 32.63 35.06 19.94
N GLN A 206 31.53 35.12 19.18
CA GLN A 206 31.47 34.69 17.78
C GLN A 206 32.56 35.36 16.94
N GLU A 207 32.71 36.69 17.05
CA GLU A 207 33.68 37.44 16.26
C GLU A 207 35.13 37.08 16.61
N GLU A 208 35.43 36.94 17.91
CA GLU A 208 36.75 36.53 18.38
C GLU A 208 37.11 35.12 17.88
N GLN A 209 36.25 34.14 18.10
CA GLN A 209 36.45 32.76 17.68
C GLN A 209 36.52 32.62 16.15
N LEU A 210 35.68 33.36 15.41
CA LEU A 210 35.74 33.38 13.95
C LEU A 210 37.07 33.95 13.44
N SER A 211 37.60 34.97 14.12
CA SER A 211 38.88 35.60 13.75
C SER A 211 40.07 34.66 14.00
N GLU A 212 40.00 33.84 15.05
CA GLU A 212 40.99 32.82 15.38
C GLU A 212 40.92 31.63 14.42
N LEU A 213 39.70 31.19 14.10
CA LEU A 213 39.44 30.05 13.22
C LEU A 213 39.80 30.38 11.76
N MET A 214 39.59 31.62 11.33
CA MET A 214 39.83 32.08 9.95
C MET A 214 40.70 33.35 9.87
N PRO A 215 41.99 33.26 10.27
CA PRO A 215 42.87 34.42 10.31
C PRO A 215 43.23 34.92 8.90
N SER A 216 43.25 34.02 7.91
CA SER A 216 43.59 34.29 6.51
C SER A 216 42.38 34.52 5.60
N ALA A 217 41.15 34.47 6.14
CA ALA A 217 39.96 34.66 5.33
C ALA A 217 39.84 36.08 4.78
N SER A 218 39.33 36.19 3.55
CA SER A 218 39.13 37.48 2.91
C SER A 218 37.98 38.24 3.59
N ASP A 219 38.06 39.57 3.63
CA ASP A 219 37.00 40.43 4.19
C ASP A 219 35.62 40.13 3.57
N ARG A 220 35.61 39.74 2.29
CA ARG A 220 34.39 39.36 1.58
C ARG A 220 33.79 38.06 2.11
N ASP A 221 34.59 37.05 2.38
CA ASP A 221 34.07 35.77 2.89
C ASP A 221 33.74 35.87 4.38
N LYS A 222 34.49 36.65 5.16
CA LYS A 222 34.09 37.05 6.52
C LYS A 222 32.73 37.74 6.54
N ALA A 223 32.49 38.68 5.61
CA ALA A 223 31.19 39.35 5.47
C ALA A 223 30.04 38.39 5.12
N LYS A 224 30.29 37.33 4.34
CA LYS A 224 29.27 36.30 4.10
C LYS A 224 28.94 35.53 5.36
N ILE A 225 29.95 35.20 6.17
CA ILE A 225 29.75 34.48 7.43
C ILE A 225 28.97 35.32 8.43
N TYR A 226 29.31 36.61 8.57
CA TYR A 226 28.50 37.50 9.41
C TYR A 226 27.04 37.60 8.94
N ARG A 227 26.81 37.57 7.63
CA ARG A 227 25.45 37.50 7.10
C ARG A 227 24.77 36.16 7.42
N ILE A 228 25.47 35.05 7.35
CA ILE A 228 24.95 33.74 7.77
C ILE A 228 24.54 33.80 9.25
N MET A 229 25.37 34.39 10.13
CA MET A 229 25.04 34.59 11.54
C MET A 229 23.74 35.40 11.71
N GLU A 230 23.61 36.53 11.00
CA GLU A 230 22.38 37.34 11.02
C GLU A 230 21.14 36.60 10.49
N ASP A 231 21.32 35.72 9.50
CA ASP A 231 20.24 34.98 8.86
C ASP A 231 19.79 33.75 9.69
N ILE A 232 20.61 33.24 10.62
CA ILE A 232 20.28 32.10 11.52
C ILE A 232 19.23 32.50 12.57
N ASP A 233 19.42 33.63 13.24
CA ASP A 233 18.55 34.12 14.31
C ASP A 233 17.04 34.11 13.98
N PRO A 234 16.57 34.69 12.86
CA PRO A 234 15.15 34.68 12.53
C PRO A 234 14.61 33.26 12.29
N ILE A 235 15.44 32.33 11.83
CA ILE A 235 15.05 30.93 11.63
C ILE A 235 14.89 30.23 12.99
N LEU A 236 15.80 30.45 13.93
CA LEU A 236 15.71 29.90 15.29
C LEU A 236 14.50 30.46 16.05
N GLN A 237 14.21 31.75 15.91
CA GLN A 237 13.00 32.35 16.48
C GLN A 237 11.73 31.72 15.91
N ARG A 238 11.72 31.39 14.61
CA ARG A 238 10.60 30.72 13.97
C ARG A 238 10.45 29.28 14.46
N ARG A 239 11.56 28.56 14.64
CA ARG A 239 11.57 27.23 15.25
C ARG A 239 10.96 27.25 16.65
N GLU A 240 11.39 28.19 17.48
CA GLU A 240 10.85 28.36 18.85
C GLU A 240 9.34 28.67 18.84
N HIS A 241 8.91 29.54 17.94
CA HIS A 241 7.48 29.83 17.77
C HIS A 241 6.67 28.58 17.34
N LEU A 242 7.24 27.74 16.48
CA LEU A 242 6.61 26.50 16.05
C LEU A 242 6.57 25.46 17.17
N TYR A 243 7.64 25.31 17.95
CA TYR A 243 7.69 24.39 19.10
C TYR A 243 6.74 24.80 20.23
N SER A 244 6.68 26.10 20.55
CA SER A 244 5.73 26.62 21.56
C SER A 244 4.26 26.45 21.18
N ASN A 245 3.96 26.26 19.89
CA ASN A 245 2.62 26.03 19.37
C ASN A 245 2.48 24.72 18.59
N ALA A 246 3.29 23.69 18.94
CA ALA A 246 3.44 22.48 18.14
C ALA A 246 2.12 21.78 17.82
N ASP A 247 1.22 21.65 18.80
CA ASP A 247 -0.07 20.99 18.60
C ASP A 247 -0.97 21.73 17.61
N ALA A 248 -1.02 23.06 17.70
CA ALA A 248 -1.81 23.89 16.80
C ALA A 248 -1.22 23.88 15.37
N ALA A 249 0.11 23.99 15.26
CA ALA A 249 0.81 23.92 13.99
C ALA A 249 0.64 22.55 13.31
N LEU A 250 0.68 21.46 14.09
CA LEU A 250 0.41 20.11 13.59
C LEU A 250 -1.04 19.94 13.11
N ALA A 251 -2.00 20.44 13.87
CA ALA A 251 -3.41 20.38 13.49
C ALA A 251 -3.67 21.15 12.18
N GLU A 252 -3.11 22.35 12.05
CA GLU A 252 -3.20 23.15 10.82
C GLU A 252 -2.52 22.45 9.64
N ALA A 253 -1.32 21.89 9.85
CA ALA A 253 -0.59 21.16 8.81
C ALA A 253 -1.39 19.95 8.29
N LYS A 254 -1.97 19.14 9.18
CA LYS A 254 -2.84 18.01 8.81
C LYS A 254 -4.08 18.48 8.04
N GLN A 255 -4.69 19.57 8.47
CA GLN A 255 -5.87 20.11 7.79
C GLN A 255 -5.54 20.62 6.39
N LEU A 256 -4.38 21.27 6.20
CA LEU A 256 -3.91 21.70 4.90
C LEU A 256 -3.56 20.51 4.00
N GLU A 257 -2.94 19.46 4.53
CA GLU A 257 -2.66 18.24 3.80
C GLU A 257 -3.95 17.56 3.34
N GLU A 258 -4.95 17.42 4.22
CA GLU A 258 -6.26 16.87 3.88
C GLU A 258 -6.94 17.70 2.79
N GLN A 259 -6.87 19.03 2.87
CA GLN A 259 -7.40 19.92 1.82
C GLN A 259 -6.68 19.74 0.49
N GLN A 260 -5.35 19.61 0.49
CA GLN A 260 -4.57 19.36 -0.73
C GLN A 260 -4.87 17.99 -1.33
N GLN A 261 -5.00 16.95 -0.50
CA GLN A 261 -5.40 15.62 -0.93
C GLN A 261 -6.81 15.64 -1.53
N ALA A 262 -7.77 16.30 -0.87
CA ALA A 262 -9.12 16.46 -1.39
C ALA A 262 -9.16 17.26 -2.70
N ALA A 263 -8.36 18.32 -2.82
CA ALA A 263 -8.26 19.12 -4.04
C ALA A 263 -7.67 18.30 -5.20
N SER A 264 -6.55 17.60 -4.97
CA SER A 264 -5.94 16.73 -5.97
C SER A 264 -6.84 15.56 -6.37
N ALA A 265 -7.57 14.96 -5.42
CA ALA A 265 -8.56 13.92 -5.71
C ALA A 265 -9.71 14.47 -6.58
N ALA A 266 -10.17 15.69 -6.32
CA ALA A 266 -11.19 16.35 -7.13
C ALA A 266 -10.69 16.68 -8.55
N GLU A 267 -9.47 17.19 -8.68
CA GLU A 267 -8.83 17.43 -9.98
C GLU A 267 -8.65 16.13 -10.78
N ASN A 268 -8.16 15.08 -10.13
CA ASN A 268 -8.03 13.75 -10.73
C ASN A 268 -9.38 13.20 -11.17
N ALA A 269 -10.44 13.35 -10.36
CA ALA A 269 -11.79 12.93 -10.74
C ALA A 269 -12.32 13.68 -11.97
N GLN A 270 -12.10 15.00 -12.06
CA GLN A 270 -12.47 15.78 -13.25
C GLN A 270 -11.68 15.36 -14.48
N LEU A 271 -10.37 15.15 -14.33
CA LEU A 271 -9.52 14.66 -15.41
C LEU A 271 -10.00 13.29 -15.92
N ARG A 272 -10.30 12.36 -15.00
CA ARG A 272 -10.86 11.04 -15.35
C ARG A 272 -12.17 11.16 -16.12
N GLN A 273 -13.11 11.98 -15.66
CA GLN A 273 -14.38 12.18 -16.39
C GLN A 273 -14.16 12.65 -17.82
N ASN A 274 -13.22 13.57 -18.04
CA ASN A 274 -12.91 14.08 -19.37
C ASN A 274 -12.21 13.02 -20.24
N ILE A 275 -11.23 12.30 -19.70
CA ILE A 275 -10.55 11.21 -20.42
C ILE A 275 -11.55 10.12 -20.81
N THR A 276 -12.36 9.64 -19.86
CA THR A 276 -13.35 8.59 -20.11
C THR A 276 -14.37 9.00 -21.16
N ARG A 277 -14.86 10.24 -21.13
CA ARG A 277 -15.74 10.78 -22.19
C ARG A 277 -15.08 10.70 -23.56
N ASN A 278 -13.84 11.19 -23.69
CA ASN A 278 -13.11 11.18 -24.96
C ASN A 278 -12.86 9.76 -25.48
N VAL A 279 -12.54 8.81 -24.59
CA VAL A 279 -12.33 7.40 -24.96
C VAL A 279 -13.64 6.77 -25.44
N VAL A 280 -14.74 6.97 -24.71
CA VAL A 280 -16.05 6.44 -25.10
C VAL A 280 -16.52 6.99 -26.44
N GLU A 281 -16.37 8.31 -26.68
CA GLU A 281 -16.68 8.93 -27.97
C GLU A 281 -15.85 8.30 -29.11
N ARG A 282 -14.56 8.04 -28.90
CA ARG A 282 -13.70 7.37 -29.88
C ARG A 282 -14.13 5.94 -30.15
N VAL A 283 -14.47 5.17 -29.11
CA VAL A 283 -14.98 3.80 -29.24
C VAL A 283 -16.28 3.78 -30.05
N GLN A 284 -17.22 4.69 -29.76
CA GLN A 284 -18.47 4.83 -30.52
C GLN A 284 -18.24 5.20 -31.99
N GLN A 285 -17.26 6.08 -32.27
CA GLN A 285 -16.90 6.45 -33.64
C GLN A 285 -16.29 5.27 -34.42
N LYS A 286 -15.45 4.46 -33.79
CA LYS A 286 -14.78 3.32 -34.44
C LYS A 286 -15.68 2.09 -34.56
N LEU A 287 -16.58 1.90 -33.61
CA LEU A 287 -17.47 0.74 -33.50
C LEU A 287 -18.93 1.21 -33.46
N PRO A 288 -19.46 1.78 -34.56
CA PRO A 288 -20.81 2.34 -34.58
C PRO A 288 -21.90 1.30 -34.35
N PHE A 289 -21.61 0.02 -34.57
CA PHE A 289 -22.54 -1.09 -34.33
C PHE A 289 -22.86 -1.29 -32.84
N LEU A 290 -22.02 -0.81 -31.91
CA LEU A 290 -22.26 -0.94 -30.47
C LEU A 290 -23.55 -0.25 -30.02
N ASN A 291 -23.94 0.85 -30.69
CA ASN A 291 -25.18 1.57 -30.37
C ASN A 291 -26.46 0.79 -30.70
N GLY A 292 -26.36 -0.29 -31.49
CA GLY A 292 -27.49 -1.14 -31.87
C GLY A 292 -27.58 -2.44 -31.06
N ILE A 293 -26.72 -2.65 -30.07
CA ILE A 293 -26.72 -3.87 -29.25
C ILE A 293 -27.72 -3.69 -28.10
N ASP A 294 -28.76 -4.50 -28.10
CA ASP A 294 -29.71 -4.55 -26.99
C ASP A 294 -29.01 -4.91 -25.68
N GLY A 295 -29.22 -4.08 -24.65
CA GLY A 295 -28.61 -4.26 -23.34
C GLY A 295 -27.23 -3.60 -23.14
N LEU A 296 -26.67 -2.95 -24.17
CA LEU A 296 -25.42 -2.19 -24.05
C LEU A 296 -25.72 -0.69 -23.92
N ASP A 297 -25.46 -0.12 -22.75
CA ASP A 297 -25.59 1.32 -22.51
C ASP A 297 -24.22 1.97 -22.36
N MET A 298 -23.77 2.63 -23.43
CA MET A 298 -22.49 3.33 -23.47
C MET A 298 -22.42 4.50 -22.47
N SER A 299 -23.56 5.12 -22.14
CA SER A 299 -23.59 6.22 -21.17
C SER A 299 -23.39 5.71 -19.74
N ALA A 300 -24.02 4.59 -19.40
CA ALA A 300 -23.82 3.92 -18.12
C ALA A 300 -22.37 3.41 -17.97
N ILE A 301 -21.78 2.87 -19.05
CA ILE A 301 -20.37 2.46 -19.07
C ILE A 301 -19.45 3.65 -18.83
N GLN A 302 -19.68 4.78 -19.53
CA GLN A 302 -18.90 6.00 -19.34
C GLN A 302 -18.97 6.48 -17.88
N GLN A 303 -20.16 6.50 -17.29
CA GLN A 303 -20.35 6.93 -15.91
C GLN A 303 -19.57 6.03 -14.95
N LYS A 304 -19.77 4.72 -15.04
CA LYS A 304 -19.09 3.73 -14.17
C LYS A 304 -17.57 3.78 -14.30
N ALA A 305 -17.07 3.93 -15.53
CA ALA A 305 -15.64 4.04 -15.80
C ALA A 305 -15.04 5.37 -15.31
N SER A 306 -15.84 6.45 -15.22
CA SER A 306 -15.37 7.74 -14.68
C SER A 306 -15.38 7.81 -13.15
N GLU A 307 -16.26 7.04 -12.51
CA GLU A 307 -16.37 6.95 -11.05
C GLU A 307 -15.29 6.06 -10.44
N THR A 308 -14.79 5.07 -11.19
CA THR A 308 -13.77 4.13 -10.72
C THR A 308 -12.38 4.78 -10.77
N ASP A 309 -11.66 4.78 -9.64
CA ASP A 309 -10.27 5.24 -9.59
C ASP A 309 -9.30 4.10 -9.97
N PRO A 310 -8.50 4.24 -11.04
CA PRO A 310 -7.56 3.21 -11.46
C PRO A 310 -6.48 2.87 -10.43
N SER A 311 -6.11 3.83 -9.57
CA SER A 311 -5.05 3.66 -8.57
C SER A 311 -5.44 2.75 -7.41
N VAL A 312 -6.74 2.53 -7.21
CA VAL A 312 -7.30 1.73 -6.10
C VAL A 312 -7.92 0.43 -6.60
N LEU A 313 -7.74 0.10 -7.89
CA LEU A 313 -8.24 -1.16 -8.45
C LEU A 313 -7.55 -2.36 -7.79
N HIS A 314 -8.34 -3.40 -7.51
CA HIS A 314 -7.78 -4.66 -7.03
C HIS A 314 -6.82 -5.24 -8.08
N PRO A 315 -5.69 -5.86 -7.70
CA PRO A 315 -4.69 -6.35 -8.66
C PRO A 315 -5.26 -7.29 -9.73
N VAL A 316 -6.25 -8.11 -9.37
CA VAL A 316 -6.95 -9.01 -10.31
C VAL A 316 -7.74 -8.23 -11.35
N ASP A 317 -8.47 -7.20 -10.95
CA ASP A 317 -9.26 -6.37 -11.88
C ASP A 317 -8.33 -5.55 -12.77
N HIS A 318 -7.21 -5.07 -12.23
CA HIS A 318 -6.18 -4.41 -13.01
C HIS A 318 -5.58 -5.36 -14.07
N ALA A 319 -5.22 -6.58 -13.69
CA ALA A 319 -4.72 -7.60 -14.62
C ALA A 319 -5.77 -7.96 -15.69
N TYR A 320 -7.03 -8.13 -15.28
CA TYR A 320 -8.13 -8.38 -16.21
C TYR A 320 -8.32 -7.22 -17.20
N ASN A 321 -8.31 -5.97 -16.73
CA ASN A 321 -8.41 -4.79 -17.57
C ASN A 321 -7.22 -4.67 -18.53
N ALA A 322 -6.00 -4.98 -18.08
CA ALA A 322 -4.80 -4.95 -18.91
C ALA A 322 -4.80 -6.07 -19.98
N VAL A 323 -5.20 -7.29 -19.63
CA VAL A 323 -5.29 -8.39 -20.59
C VAL A 323 -6.45 -8.18 -21.57
N SER A 324 -7.61 -7.75 -21.08
CA SER A 324 -8.74 -7.43 -21.96
C SER A 324 -8.42 -6.26 -22.88
N ALA A 325 -7.61 -5.30 -22.43
CA ALA A 325 -7.04 -4.27 -23.28
C ALA A 325 -6.31 -4.82 -24.48
N GLN A 326 -5.49 -5.83 -24.21
CA GLN A 326 -4.69 -6.48 -25.21
C GLN A 326 -5.61 -7.20 -26.16
N VAL A 327 -6.49 -8.07 -25.66
CA VAL A 327 -7.24 -9.06 -26.46
C VAL A 327 -8.52 -8.54 -27.12
N PHE A 328 -9.20 -7.55 -26.54
CA PHE A 328 -10.42 -6.95 -27.09
C PHE A 328 -10.39 -6.48 -28.56
N PRO A 329 -9.32 -5.85 -29.05
CA PRO A 329 -9.19 -5.56 -30.47
C PRO A 329 -9.35 -6.81 -31.25
N THR A 330 -8.49 -7.83 -31.07
CA THR A 330 -8.37 -8.99 -31.95
C THR A 330 -9.71 -9.51 -32.35
N VAL A 331 -10.53 -9.64 -31.30
CA VAL A 331 -11.92 -10.03 -31.36
C VAL A 331 -12.74 -9.07 -32.22
N VAL A 332 -12.69 -7.77 -31.99
CA VAL A 332 -13.34 -6.71 -32.80
C VAL A 332 -12.98 -6.70 -34.29
N ARG A 333 -11.71 -6.75 -34.74
CA ARG A 333 -11.39 -6.77 -36.21
C ARG A 333 -11.82 -8.09 -36.81
N GLN A 334 -11.61 -9.22 -36.13
CA GLN A 334 -12.11 -10.49 -36.65
C GLN A 334 -13.63 -10.48 -36.79
N TYR A 335 -14.33 -9.92 -35.81
CA TYR A 335 -15.77 -9.73 -35.90
C TYR A 335 -16.17 -8.82 -37.07
N LEU A 336 -15.45 -7.71 -37.30
CA LEU A 336 -15.68 -6.83 -38.44
C LEU A 336 -15.36 -7.51 -39.79
N GLU A 337 -14.29 -8.30 -39.86
CA GLU A 337 -13.93 -9.11 -41.03
C GLU A 337 -14.99 -10.15 -41.34
N MET A 338 -15.44 -10.90 -40.33
CA MET A 338 -16.54 -11.86 -40.46
C MET A 338 -17.83 -11.18 -40.93
N ARG A 339 -18.18 -10.00 -40.39
CA ARG A 339 -19.37 -9.26 -40.83
C ARG A 339 -19.28 -8.88 -42.30
N LYS A 340 -18.11 -8.38 -42.73
CA LYS A 340 -17.87 -8.04 -44.13
C LYS A 340 -17.93 -9.28 -45.04
N GLU A 341 -17.42 -10.42 -44.58
CA GLU A 341 -17.52 -11.68 -45.29
C GLU A 341 -18.98 -12.12 -45.44
N VAL A 342 -19.78 -12.06 -44.36
CA VAL A 342 -21.22 -12.36 -44.38
C VAL A 342 -21.97 -11.45 -45.35
N GLU A 343 -21.70 -10.14 -45.34
CA GLU A 343 -22.28 -9.21 -46.31
C GLU A 343 -21.91 -9.62 -47.75
N SER A 344 -20.63 -9.93 -48.01
CA SER A 344 -20.19 -10.36 -49.35
C SER A 344 -20.80 -11.69 -49.80
N LEU A 345 -21.00 -12.64 -48.88
CA LEU A 345 -21.63 -13.93 -49.18
C LEU A 345 -23.13 -13.75 -49.40
N THR A 346 -23.78 -12.84 -48.66
CA THR A 346 -25.18 -12.50 -48.84
C THR A 346 -25.41 -11.82 -50.18
N ASP A 347 -24.54 -10.89 -50.57
CA ASP A 347 -24.58 -10.24 -51.89
C ASP A 347 -24.40 -11.28 -53.01
N ARG A 348 -23.45 -12.21 -52.87
CA ARG A 348 -23.28 -13.33 -53.83
C ARG A 348 -24.50 -14.24 -53.85
N LEU A 349 -25.13 -14.52 -52.72
CA LEU A 349 -26.35 -15.32 -52.65
C LEU A 349 -27.49 -14.62 -53.41
N ALA A 350 -27.66 -13.31 -53.21
CA ALA A 350 -28.62 -12.50 -53.94
C ALA A 350 -28.33 -12.49 -55.45
N GLU A 351 -27.06 -12.37 -55.86
CA GLU A 351 -26.65 -12.50 -57.27
C GLU A 351 -27.01 -13.88 -57.87
N TYR A 352 -26.93 -14.96 -57.08
CA TYR A 352 -27.35 -16.30 -57.51
C TYR A 352 -28.87 -16.49 -57.51
N GLU A 353 -29.61 -15.80 -56.63
CA GLU A 353 -31.08 -15.79 -56.64
C GLU A 353 -31.65 -15.00 -57.83
N GLU A 354 -30.98 -13.92 -58.26
CA GLU A 354 -31.33 -13.15 -59.46
C GLU A 354 -30.89 -13.85 -60.77
N ALA A 355 -29.91 -14.74 -60.71
CA ALA A 355 -29.50 -15.57 -61.84
C ALA A 355 -30.47 -16.74 -62.05
N GLU A 356 -31.54 -16.52 -62.81
CA GLU A 356 -32.41 -17.62 -63.28
C GLU A 356 -31.58 -18.71 -63.98
N PRO A 357 -31.88 -20.01 -63.78
CA PRO A 357 -31.13 -21.08 -64.42
C PRO A 357 -31.41 -21.07 -65.91
N ALA A 358 -30.46 -20.58 -66.72
CA ALA A 358 -30.47 -20.77 -68.15
C ALA A 358 -30.28 -22.28 -68.46
N MET A 359 -31.39 -23.01 -68.54
CA MET A 359 -31.48 -24.30 -69.23
C MET A 359 -31.19 -24.08 -70.72
N SER A 360 -29.91 -24.04 -71.09
CA SER A 360 -29.46 -24.22 -72.47
C SER A 360 -27.99 -24.59 -72.47
N GLY A 361 -27.71 -25.87 -72.71
CA GLY A 361 -26.36 -26.37 -72.92
C GLY A 361 -25.74 -25.70 -74.14
N GLN A 362 -24.96 -24.66 -73.92
CA GLN A 362 -23.95 -24.16 -74.85
C GLN A 362 -22.74 -23.72 -74.02
N THR A 363 -21.65 -24.45 -74.19
CA THR A 363 -20.32 -24.14 -73.67
C THR A 363 -19.92 -22.72 -74.05
N ARG A 364 -19.83 -21.84 -73.06
CA ARG A 364 -19.20 -20.53 -73.22
C ARG A 364 -17.69 -20.73 -73.16
N ALA A 365 -17.03 -20.58 -74.32
CA ALA A 365 -15.58 -20.68 -74.43
C ALA A 365 -14.86 -19.67 -73.51
N PRO A 366 -13.76 -20.05 -72.85
CA PRO A 366 -13.02 -19.14 -71.99
C PRO A 366 -12.25 -18.11 -72.82
N LEU A 367 -12.28 -16.86 -72.35
CA LEU A 367 -11.39 -15.81 -72.85
C LEU A 367 -9.93 -16.18 -72.54
N THR A 368 -9.13 -16.18 -73.59
CA THR A 368 -7.70 -16.40 -73.58
C THR A 368 -6.97 -15.25 -72.88
N ARG A 369 -6.21 -15.56 -71.82
CA ARG A 369 -5.08 -14.73 -71.37
C ARG A 369 -3.80 -15.42 -71.83
N ALA A 370 -2.98 -14.65 -72.55
CA ALA A 370 -1.76 -15.09 -73.20
C ALA A 370 -0.77 -15.76 -72.24
N GLY A 371 -0.11 -16.83 -72.69
CA GLY A 371 1.17 -17.22 -72.11
C GLY A 371 1.59 -18.69 -72.04
N VAL A 372 0.90 -19.67 -72.64
CA VAL A 372 1.47 -21.04 -72.84
C VAL A 372 0.84 -21.63 -74.10
N SER A 373 1.62 -22.21 -75.01
CA SER A 373 1.08 -22.91 -76.18
C SER A 373 0.33 -24.17 -75.74
N ASP A 374 -0.82 -24.42 -76.36
CA ASP A 374 -1.73 -25.52 -76.00
C ASP A 374 -1.30 -26.91 -76.54
N THR A 375 -0.05 -27.02 -76.99
CA THR A 375 0.52 -28.24 -77.57
C THR A 375 1.74 -28.78 -76.82
N ALA A 376 2.11 -28.19 -75.68
CA ALA A 376 3.20 -28.70 -74.84
C ALA A 376 2.75 -29.97 -74.10
N SER A 377 3.61 -30.99 -74.06
CA SER A 377 3.30 -32.22 -73.34
C SER A 377 3.23 -31.95 -71.83
N PHE A 378 2.54 -32.83 -71.09
CA PHE A 378 2.40 -32.72 -69.64
C PHE A 378 3.76 -32.59 -68.93
N GLU A 379 4.79 -33.29 -69.42
CA GLU A 379 6.16 -33.21 -68.89
C GLU A 379 6.79 -31.82 -69.07
N GLU A 380 6.53 -31.13 -70.18
CA GLU A 380 7.01 -29.76 -70.42
C GLU A 380 6.36 -28.75 -69.47
N ARG A 381 5.07 -28.93 -69.16
CA ARG A 381 4.35 -28.06 -68.23
C ARG A 381 4.78 -28.28 -66.78
N VAL A 382 5.10 -29.51 -66.41
CA VAL A 382 5.59 -29.87 -65.07
C VAL A 382 7.02 -29.35 -64.85
N ASN A 383 7.91 -29.46 -65.84
CA ASN A 383 9.27 -28.91 -65.74
C ASN A 383 9.31 -27.38 -65.68
N ALA A 384 8.38 -26.68 -66.35
CA ALA A 384 8.27 -25.23 -66.24
C ALA A 384 7.73 -24.75 -64.88
N ALA A 385 6.90 -25.56 -64.22
CA ALA A 385 6.30 -25.25 -62.91
C ALA A 385 7.21 -25.62 -61.73
N LEU A 386 8.10 -26.61 -61.87
CA LEU A 386 8.98 -27.10 -60.81
C LEU A 386 10.43 -26.57 -60.89
N GLY A 387 10.70 -25.62 -61.79
CA GLY A 387 11.87 -24.76 -61.72
C GLY A 387 13.00 -25.13 -62.67
N ALA A 388 13.45 -24.13 -63.41
CA ALA A 388 14.83 -24.07 -63.89
C ALA A 388 15.53 -22.93 -63.13
N VAL A 389 16.59 -23.35 -62.44
CA VAL A 389 17.76 -22.56 -62.00
C VAL A 389 18.24 -21.63 -63.11
#